data_AF-A0A812N8T7-F1
#
_entry.id   AF-A0A812N8T7-F1
#
_cell.length_a   1.000
_cell.length_b   1.000
_cell.length_c   1.000
_cell.angle_alpha   90.00
_cell.angle_beta   90.00
_cell.angle_gamma   90.00
#
_symmetry.space_group_name_H-M   'P 1'
#
loop_
_entity.id
_entity.type
_entity.pdbx_description
1 polymer ?
#
loop_
_entity_poly.entity_id
_entity_poly.type
_entity_poly.pdbx_seq_one_letter_code
_entity_poly.pdbx_strand_id
1 'polypeptide(L)'
;MSSPPAEVVKGLQLTNADDEAMTMISYRTLEEDRRKVFASAFPECASGHVLAIVARGSQGDHKEFIAVLKDGATSAELVSGSCQITFEDLSPADCIEYSFAEAPGEWRVAQVSREALETYRGMKFEAWKQMLLKPTCEAQFRRMLQLGIVTQLYDPQLFPTPDASKAQYQVTDDRTGKLIQLPHAVKEMRVWNAALQQYDSIDTKLSGAPAEAEKAAWWKDFTDKMKAEHGEEYIDGLIAGKN
;
A
#
# COMPACT_ATOMS: atom_id res chain seq x y z
N MET A 1 28.64 9.35 10.55
CA MET A 1 28.94 7.95 10.92
C MET A 1 29.86 7.38 9.86
N SER A 2 30.89 6.62 10.23
CA SER A 2 31.80 6.00 9.24
C SER A 2 31.07 4.89 8.49
N SER A 3 31.26 4.79 7.17
CA SER A 3 30.75 3.65 6.39
C SER A 3 31.35 2.36 6.93
N PRO A 4 30.55 1.28 7.07
CA PRO A 4 31.10 0.01 7.54
C PRO A 4 32.08 -0.58 6.52
N PRO A 5 33.02 -1.44 6.98
CA PRO A 5 34.03 -2.05 6.12
C PRO A 5 33.39 -2.80 4.94
N ALA A 6 33.99 -2.73 3.75
CA ALA A 6 33.45 -3.39 2.55
C ALA A 6 33.33 -4.91 2.70
N GLU A 7 34.12 -5.48 3.61
CA GLU A 7 34.14 -6.89 3.97
C GLU A 7 32.77 -7.39 4.43
N VAL A 8 31.94 -6.54 5.06
CA VAL A 8 30.66 -6.97 5.62
C VAL A 8 29.61 -7.27 4.55
N VAL A 9 29.79 -6.76 3.33
CA VAL A 9 28.88 -6.96 2.19
C VAL A 9 29.45 -7.90 1.12
N LYS A 10 30.75 -8.25 1.19
CA LYS A 10 31.48 -9.03 0.16
C LYS A 10 31.00 -10.48 -0.06
N GLY A 11 30.00 -10.95 0.66
CA GLY A 11 29.43 -12.31 0.53
C GLY A 11 27.92 -12.36 0.27
N LEU A 12 27.27 -11.21 0.12
CA LEU A 12 25.83 -11.16 -0.11
C LEU A 12 25.49 -11.66 -1.53
N GLN A 13 24.53 -12.57 -1.63
CA GLN A 13 23.97 -13.00 -2.90
C GLN A 13 22.91 -12.00 -3.32
N LEU A 14 23.24 -11.16 -4.30
CA LEU A 14 22.33 -10.15 -4.84
C LEU A 14 21.68 -10.73 -6.09
N THR A 15 20.38 -11.03 -6.05
CA THR A 15 19.62 -11.57 -7.18
C THR A 15 18.38 -10.71 -7.47
N ASN A 16 17.99 -10.64 -8.74
CA ASN A 16 16.72 -10.02 -9.14
C ASN A 16 15.54 -10.99 -8.89
N ALA A 17 14.33 -10.60 -9.33
CA ALA A 17 13.13 -11.42 -9.14
C ALA A 17 13.15 -12.75 -9.93
N ASP A 18 14.01 -12.87 -10.94
CA ASP A 18 14.20 -14.06 -11.78
C ASP A 18 15.39 -14.92 -11.32
N ASP A 19 15.87 -14.72 -10.07
CA ASP A 19 17.05 -15.35 -9.48
C ASP A 19 18.37 -15.11 -10.25
N GLU A 20 18.42 -14.11 -11.13
CA GLU A 20 19.63 -13.76 -11.86
C GLU A 20 20.57 -12.92 -10.99
N ALA A 21 21.86 -13.26 -11.01
CA ALA A 21 22.88 -12.56 -10.23
C ALA A 21 23.05 -11.09 -10.67
N MET A 22 23.06 -10.19 -9.70
CA MET A 22 23.29 -8.76 -9.88
C MET A 22 24.69 -8.36 -9.41
N THR A 23 25.30 -7.40 -10.09
CA THR A 23 26.61 -6.85 -9.71
C THR A 23 26.44 -5.67 -8.77
N MET A 24 27.03 -5.73 -7.58
CA MET A 24 27.05 -4.60 -6.65
C MET A 24 27.78 -3.40 -7.27
N ILE A 25 27.13 -2.24 -7.30
CA ILE A 25 27.70 -0.97 -7.76
C ILE A 25 28.24 -0.17 -6.57
N SER A 26 27.44 -0.05 -5.52
CA SER A 26 27.76 0.78 -4.35
C SER A 26 26.98 0.32 -3.13
N TYR A 27 27.47 0.66 -1.94
CA TYR A 27 26.72 0.51 -0.71
C TYR A 27 26.95 1.72 0.20
N ARG A 28 25.98 2.02 1.06
CA ARG A 28 26.04 3.10 2.04
C ARG A 28 25.20 2.78 3.27
N THR A 29 25.42 3.49 4.37
CA THR A 29 24.47 3.49 5.48
C THR A 29 23.14 4.06 5.01
N LEU A 30 22.04 3.37 5.32
CA LEU A 30 20.70 3.84 5.00
C LEU A 30 20.38 5.12 5.78
N GLU A 31 19.73 6.07 5.11
CA GLU A 31 19.33 7.34 5.70
C GLU A 31 18.37 7.12 6.88
N GLU A 32 18.50 7.91 7.96
CA GLU A 32 17.73 7.69 9.20
C GLU A 32 16.22 7.70 8.97
N ASP A 33 15.74 8.60 8.13
CA ASP A 33 14.31 8.72 7.81
C ASP A 33 13.81 7.48 7.06
N ARG A 34 14.55 6.99 6.06
CA ARG A 34 14.19 5.75 5.35
C ARG A 34 14.25 4.54 6.27
N ARG A 35 15.23 4.49 7.17
CA ARG A 35 15.33 3.45 8.20
C ARG A 35 14.09 3.42 9.10
N LYS A 36 13.61 4.58 9.57
CA LYS A 36 12.39 4.68 10.38
C LYS A 36 11.17 4.16 9.62
N VAL A 37 11.05 4.50 8.34
CA VAL A 37 9.95 4.03 7.49
C VAL A 37 10.00 2.52 7.28
N PHE A 38 11.16 1.96 6.92
CA PHE A 38 11.31 0.51 6.73
C PHE A 38 11.06 -0.28 8.01
N ALA A 39 11.47 0.24 9.17
CA ALA A 39 11.20 -0.38 10.46
C ALA A 39 9.70 -0.56 10.78
N SER A 40 8.79 0.14 10.07
CA SER A 40 7.34 -0.06 10.22
C SER A 40 6.84 -1.42 9.73
N ALA A 41 7.56 -2.05 8.79
CA ALA A 41 7.21 -3.38 8.25
C ALA A 41 8.36 -4.41 8.38
N PHE A 42 9.59 -3.95 8.63
CA PHE A 42 10.80 -4.76 8.75
C PHE A 42 11.52 -4.44 10.07
N PRO A 43 11.10 -5.03 11.22
CA PRO A 43 11.59 -4.67 12.55
C PRO A 43 13.11 -4.77 12.71
N GLU A 44 13.78 -5.63 11.94
CA GLU A 44 15.24 -5.75 11.86
C GLU A 44 15.94 -4.46 11.41
N CYS A 45 15.24 -3.57 10.70
CA CYS A 45 15.76 -2.25 10.34
C CYS A 45 15.76 -1.25 11.52
N ALA A 46 15.12 -1.58 12.65
CA ALA A 46 15.04 -0.68 13.80
C ALA A 46 16.35 -0.58 14.61
N SER A 47 17.27 -1.54 14.44
CA SER A 47 18.53 -1.59 15.19
C SER A 47 19.73 -2.01 14.32
N GLY A 48 20.93 -1.87 14.87
CA GLY A 48 22.19 -2.16 14.15
C GLY A 48 22.51 -1.17 13.03
N HIS A 49 23.44 -1.59 12.17
CA HIS A 49 23.85 -0.84 10.98
C HIS A 49 23.05 -1.30 9.77
N VAL A 50 22.09 -0.48 9.33
CA VAL A 50 21.29 -0.74 8.13
C VAL A 50 22.00 -0.15 6.91
N LEU A 51 22.13 -0.95 5.86
CA LEU A 51 22.86 -0.63 4.64
C LEU A 51 21.91 -0.64 3.45
N ALA A 52 22.07 0.34 2.56
CA ALA A 52 21.49 0.36 1.23
C ALA A 52 22.57 -0.07 0.23
N ILE A 53 22.29 -1.10 -0.57
CA ILE A 53 23.22 -1.70 -1.53
C ILE A 53 22.60 -1.59 -2.91
N VAL A 54 23.16 -0.76 -3.78
CA VAL A 54 22.70 -0.64 -5.17
C VAL A 54 23.44 -1.66 -6.02
N ALA A 55 22.69 -2.50 -6.73
CA ALA A 55 23.22 -3.46 -7.69
C ALA A 55 22.59 -3.22 -9.07
N ARG A 56 23.26 -3.76 -10.10
CA ARG A 56 22.79 -3.73 -11.49
C ARG A 56 22.79 -5.12 -12.09
N GLY A 57 21.70 -5.47 -12.76
CA GLY A 57 21.55 -6.70 -13.52
C GLY A 57 22.21 -6.64 -14.89
N SER A 58 22.25 -7.78 -15.58
CA SER A 58 22.92 -7.90 -16.88
C SER A 58 22.28 -7.04 -17.98
N GLN A 59 20.98 -6.76 -17.86
CA GLN A 59 20.20 -5.92 -18.79
C GLN A 59 20.22 -4.44 -18.42
N GLY A 60 20.97 -4.05 -17.38
CA GLY A 60 21.12 -2.66 -16.95
C GLY A 60 20.04 -2.18 -15.97
N ASP A 61 19.13 -3.06 -15.55
CA ASP A 61 18.18 -2.82 -14.46
C ASP A 61 18.92 -2.58 -13.13
N HIS A 62 18.36 -1.70 -12.29
CA HIS A 62 18.92 -1.37 -10.98
C HIS A 62 17.98 -1.82 -9.88
N LYS A 63 18.56 -2.35 -8.80
CA LYS A 63 17.85 -2.69 -7.56
C LYS A 63 18.63 -2.17 -6.38
N GLU A 64 17.92 -1.68 -5.36
CA GLU A 64 18.52 -1.36 -4.06
C GLU A 64 18.10 -2.43 -3.06
N PHE A 65 19.08 -3.18 -2.56
CA PHE A 65 18.89 -4.14 -1.49
C PHE A 65 19.12 -3.47 -0.15
N ILE A 66 18.36 -3.88 0.86
CA ILE A 66 18.60 -3.49 2.24
C ILE A 66 19.25 -4.65 2.99
N ALA A 67 20.30 -4.35 3.74
CA ALA A 67 20.98 -5.32 4.58
C ALA A 67 21.14 -4.77 6.01
N VAL A 68 21.16 -5.66 7.00
CA VAL A 68 21.39 -5.32 8.41
C VAL A 68 22.65 -6.01 8.89
N LEU A 69 23.58 -5.22 9.44
CA LEU A 69 24.71 -5.70 10.20
C LEU A 69 24.39 -5.51 11.70
N LYS A 70 24.10 -6.62 12.38
CA LYS A 70 23.84 -6.64 13.82
C LYS A 70 25.12 -6.30 14.61
N ASP A 71 24.95 -5.74 15.80
CA ASP A 71 26.09 -5.35 16.64
C ASP A 71 26.97 -6.57 16.99
N GLY A 72 28.28 -6.45 16.72
CA GLY A 72 29.24 -7.54 16.93
C GLY A 72 29.25 -8.62 15.83
N ALA A 73 28.38 -8.53 14.82
CA ALA A 73 28.43 -9.41 13.66
C ALA A 73 29.55 -9.00 12.70
N THR A 74 30.03 -9.97 11.91
CA THR A 74 31.08 -9.78 10.90
C THR A 74 30.55 -9.75 9.47
N SER A 75 29.28 -10.12 9.27
CA SER A 75 28.59 -10.15 7.98
C SER A 75 27.20 -9.54 8.09
N ALA A 76 26.79 -8.81 7.05
CA ALA A 76 25.43 -8.31 6.93
C ALA A 76 24.47 -9.42 6.43
N GLU A 77 23.19 -9.29 6.75
CA GLU A 77 22.10 -10.15 6.29
C GLU A 77 21.15 -9.32 5.41
N LEU A 78 20.73 -9.86 4.26
CA LEU A 78 19.72 -9.19 3.43
C LEU A 78 18.37 -9.20 4.14
N VAL A 79 17.67 -8.08 4.03
CA VAL A 79 16.28 -7.94 4.45
C VAL A 79 15.39 -8.25 3.25
N SER A 80 14.49 -9.20 3.44
CA SER A 80 13.47 -9.55 2.46
C SER A 80 12.08 -9.63 3.12
N GLY A 81 11.07 -9.27 2.35
CA GLY A 81 9.66 -9.50 2.63
C GLY A 81 9.01 -10.20 1.46
N SER A 82 7.71 -10.42 1.54
CA SER A 82 6.93 -11.03 0.47
C SER A 82 5.79 -10.12 0.07
N CYS A 83 5.59 -9.94 -1.24
CA CYS A 83 4.46 -9.18 -1.74
C CYS A 83 3.14 -9.81 -1.27
N GLN A 84 2.29 -9.05 -0.61
CA GLN A 84 1.02 -9.53 -0.07
C GLN A 84 0.00 -9.96 -1.15
N ILE A 85 0.25 -9.62 -2.42
CA ILE A 85 -0.63 -9.95 -3.55
C ILE A 85 -0.02 -11.08 -4.40
N THR A 86 1.24 -10.94 -4.81
CA THR A 86 1.90 -11.87 -5.74
C THR A 86 2.77 -12.92 -5.06
N PHE A 87 3.07 -12.74 -3.77
CA PHE A 87 3.98 -13.55 -2.96
C PHE A 87 5.45 -13.55 -3.41
N GLU A 88 5.83 -12.69 -4.35
CA GLU A 88 7.22 -12.51 -4.78
C GLU A 88 8.09 -11.90 -3.66
N ASP A 89 9.38 -12.23 -3.67
CA ASP A 89 10.33 -11.67 -2.70
C ASP A 89 10.62 -10.19 -3.01
N LEU A 90 10.49 -9.34 -2.00
CA LEU A 90 10.71 -7.91 -2.08
C LEU A 90 11.83 -7.48 -1.14
N SER A 91 12.71 -6.61 -1.61
CA SER A 91 13.50 -5.79 -0.69
C SER A 91 12.62 -4.69 -0.11
N PRO A 92 12.91 -4.14 1.08
CA PRO A 92 12.17 -3.00 1.62
C PRO A 92 12.09 -1.80 0.64
N ALA A 93 13.11 -1.60 -0.20
CA ALA A 93 13.10 -0.55 -1.22
C ALA A 93 12.12 -0.80 -2.38
N ASP A 94 11.73 -2.05 -2.64
CA ASP A 94 10.76 -2.43 -3.67
C ASP A 94 9.30 -2.24 -3.19
N CYS A 95 9.12 -2.11 -1.87
CA CYS A 95 7.81 -1.98 -1.24
C CYS A 95 7.25 -0.57 -1.38
N ILE A 96 5.92 -0.46 -1.42
CA ILE A 96 5.26 0.84 -1.52
C ILE A 96 5.23 1.54 -0.17
N GLU A 97 5.66 2.80 -0.15
CA GLU A 97 5.48 3.69 0.98
C GLU A 97 4.18 4.49 0.83
N TYR A 98 3.44 4.65 1.92
CA TYR A 98 2.16 5.36 1.92
C TYR A 98 1.97 6.23 3.16
N SER A 99 1.12 7.26 3.04
CA SER A 99 0.72 8.15 4.15
C SER A 99 -0.79 8.40 4.14
N PHE A 100 -1.33 8.71 5.32
CA PHE A 100 -2.73 9.10 5.51
C PHE A 100 -2.86 10.62 5.68
N ALA A 101 -4.05 11.15 5.41
CA ALA A 101 -4.28 12.60 5.38
C ALA A 101 -4.10 13.27 6.75
N GLU A 102 -4.45 12.58 7.84
CA GLU A 102 -4.32 13.08 9.20
C GLU A 102 -2.89 13.03 9.76
N ALA A 103 -1.99 12.31 9.09
CA ALA A 103 -0.59 12.12 9.50
C ALA A 103 0.38 12.39 8.33
N PRO A 104 0.39 13.62 7.78
CA PRO A 104 1.21 13.96 6.63
C PRO A 104 2.71 13.79 6.97
N GLY A 105 3.45 13.13 6.08
CA GLY A 105 4.86 12.82 6.28
C GLY A 105 5.14 11.61 7.17
N GLU A 106 4.13 11.01 7.82
CA GLU A 106 4.28 9.74 8.52
C GLU A 106 4.13 8.57 7.54
N TRP A 107 5.24 8.25 6.88
CA TRP A 107 5.29 7.17 5.91
C TRP A 107 5.32 5.79 6.58
N ARG A 108 4.62 4.85 5.97
CA ARG A 108 4.55 3.44 6.33
C ARG A 108 4.84 2.60 5.10
N VAL A 109 5.26 1.35 5.31
CA VAL A 109 5.51 0.42 4.21
C VAL A 109 4.37 -0.57 4.09
N ALA A 110 3.81 -0.67 2.88
CA ALA A 110 3.00 -1.80 2.45
C ALA A 110 3.90 -2.76 1.68
N GLN A 111 3.96 -4.03 2.10
CA GLN A 111 4.72 -5.07 1.41
C GLN A 111 4.00 -5.49 0.12
N VAL A 112 3.98 -4.58 -0.85
CA VAL A 112 3.36 -4.75 -2.16
C VAL A 112 4.33 -4.19 -3.18
N SER A 113 4.46 -4.82 -4.34
CA SER A 113 5.29 -4.31 -5.43
C SER A 113 4.53 -3.27 -6.25
N ARG A 114 5.25 -2.45 -7.02
CA ARG A 114 4.62 -1.49 -7.92
C ARG A 114 3.68 -2.18 -8.92
N GLU A 115 4.10 -3.29 -9.52
CA GLU A 115 3.30 -4.02 -10.51
C GLU A 115 2.00 -4.57 -9.90
N ALA A 116 2.11 -5.20 -8.73
CA ALA A 116 0.95 -5.72 -8.01
C ALA A 116 -0.03 -4.59 -7.63
N LEU A 117 0.49 -3.45 -7.17
CA LEU A 117 -0.32 -2.28 -6.83
C LEU A 117 -1.04 -1.71 -8.05
N GLU A 118 -0.35 -1.57 -9.18
CA GLU A 118 -0.93 -1.03 -10.42
C GLU A 118 -2.06 -1.92 -10.94
N THR A 119 -1.86 -3.24 -10.93
CA THR A 119 -2.90 -4.22 -11.26
C THR A 119 -4.10 -4.09 -10.31
N TYR A 120 -3.83 -4.04 -9.01
CA TYR A 120 -4.85 -3.89 -7.98
C TYR A 120 -5.68 -2.60 -8.17
N ARG A 121 -5.00 -1.46 -8.40
CA ARG A 121 -5.62 -0.15 -8.68
C ARG A 121 -6.46 -0.17 -9.96
N GLY A 122 -6.00 -0.90 -10.97
CA GLY A 122 -6.69 -1.15 -12.24
C GLY A 122 -8.04 -1.83 -12.09
N MET A 123 -8.17 -2.76 -11.14
CA MET A 123 -9.35 -3.63 -11.00
C MET A 123 -10.32 -3.19 -9.91
N LYS A 124 -9.84 -2.49 -8.86
CA LYS A 124 -10.61 -2.28 -7.63
C LYS A 124 -11.90 -1.47 -7.83
N PHE A 125 -11.87 -0.42 -8.67
CA PHE A 125 -13.06 0.41 -8.90
C PHE A 125 -14.15 -0.35 -9.65
N GLU A 126 -13.78 -1.09 -10.70
CA GLU A 126 -14.76 -1.90 -11.44
C GLU A 126 -15.30 -3.03 -10.57
N ALA A 127 -14.47 -3.67 -9.75
CA ALA A 127 -14.93 -4.67 -8.78
C ALA A 127 -15.95 -4.08 -7.80
N TRP A 128 -15.66 -2.91 -7.22
CA TRP A 128 -16.59 -2.18 -6.34
C TRP A 128 -17.91 -1.87 -7.06
N LYS A 129 -17.84 -1.38 -8.30
CA LYS A 129 -19.02 -1.04 -9.11
C LYS A 129 -19.86 -2.29 -9.40
N GLN A 130 -19.23 -3.41 -9.76
CA GLN A 130 -19.95 -4.67 -10.00
C GLN A 130 -20.64 -5.19 -8.74
N MET A 131 -20.06 -5.00 -7.56
CA MET A 131 -20.70 -5.37 -6.29
C MET A 131 -21.95 -4.53 -5.98
N LEU A 132 -21.99 -3.27 -6.41
CA LEU A 132 -23.20 -2.43 -6.34
C LEU A 132 -24.25 -2.84 -7.37
N LEU A 133 -23.84 -3.17 -8.60
CA LEU A 133 -24.75 -3.59 -9.67
C LEU A 133 -25.33 -4.99 -9.47
N LYS A 134 -24.58 -5.87 -8.78
CA LYS A 134 -24.95 -7.27 -8.53
C LYS A 134 -24.76 -7.61 -7.05
N PRO A 135 -25.54 -6.99 -6.14
CA PRO A 135 -25.39 -7.24 -4.73
C PRO A 135 -25.79 -8.68 -4.39
N THR A 136 -24.95 -9.38 -3.63
CA THR A 136 -25.23 -10.75 -3.18
C THR A 136 -26.05 -10.79 -1.90
N CYS A 137 -26.05 -9.70 -1.12
CA CYS A 137 -26.92 -9.54 0.04
C CYS A 137 -27.25 -8.06 0.29
N GLU A 138 -28.47 -7.80 0.78
CA GLU A 138 -28.96 -6.44 1.06
C GLU A 138 -28.11 -5.72 2.12
N ALA A 139 -27.62 -6.44 3.12
CA ALA A 139 -26.78 -5.84 4.17
C ALA A 139 -25.46 -5.31 3.61
N GLN A 140 -24.86 -5.96 2.61
CA GLN A 140 -23.68 -5.45 1.92
C GLN A 140 -24.04 -4.30 0.99
N PHE A 141 -25.15 -4.43 0.25
CA PHE A 141 -25.62 -3.39 -0.65
C PHE A 141 -25.88 -2.06 0.05
N ARG A 142 -26.64 -2.10 1.15
CA ARG A 142 -26.87 -0.95 2.04
C ARG A 142 -25.57 -0.30 2.49
N ARG A 143 -24.61 -1.10 2.97
CA ARG A 143 -23.31 -0.60 3.44
C ARG A 143 -22.57 0.13 2.33
N MET A 144 -22.53 -0.44 1.13
CA MET A 144 -21.85 0.19 -0.01
C MET A 144 -22.54 1.49 -0.46
N LEU A 145 -23.88 1.52 -0.48
CA LEU A 145 -24.63 2.74 -0.79
C LEU A 145 -24.41 3.86 0.24
N GLN A 146 -24.36 3.50 1.53
CA GLN A 146 -24.11 4.45 2.62
C GLN A 146 -22.68 5.00 2.62
N LEU A 147 -21.70 4.18 2.24
CA LEU A 147 -20.32 4.62 2.08
C LEU A 147 -20.14 5.58 0.89
N GLY A 148 -20.98 5.43 -0.14
CA GLY A 148 -20.90 6.24 -1.33
C GLY A 148 -19.79 5.80 -2.28
N ILE A 149 -19.43 6.72 -3.19
CA ILE A 149 -18.42 6.44 -4.21
C ILE A 149 -17.01 6.32 -3.63
N VAL A 150 -16.32 5.24 -3.97
CA VAL A 150 -14.91 5.04 -3.68
C VAL A 150 -14.08 5.47 -4.88
N THR A 151 -13.12 6.36 -4.67
CA THR A 151 -12.27 6.89 -5.75
C THR A 151 -10.78 6.84 -5.47
N GLN A 152 -10.40 6.62 -4.21
CA GLN A 152 -9.02 6.50 -3.76
C GLN A 152 -8.78 5.09 -3.23
N LEU A 153 -7.52 4.66 -3.28
CA LEU A 153 -7.07 3.40 -2.70
C LEU A 153 -7.37 3.38 -1.20
N TYR A 154 -8.09 2.34 -0.80
CA TYR A 154 -8.21 1.92 0.58
C TYR A 154 -8.27 0.39 0.60
N ASP A 155 -7.53 -0.20 1.51
CA ASP A 155 -7.63 -1.62 1.82
C ASP A 155 -7.03 -1.82 3.22
N PRO A 156 -7.82 -2.15 4.24
CA PRO A 156 -7.31 -2.27 5.60
C PRO A 156 -6.32 -3.44 5.78
N GLN A 157 -6.22 -4.36 4.82
CA GLN A 157 -5.23 -5.43 4.84
C GLN A 157 -3.88 -4.97 4.27
N LEU A 158 -3.91 -4.20 3.17
CA LEU A 158 -2.68 -3.68 2.54
C LEU A 158 -2.18 -2.39 3.21
N PHE A 159 -3.11 -1.54 3.65
CA PHE A 159 -2.89 -0.22 4.23
C PHE A 159 -3.56 -0.15 5.61
N PRO A 160 -3.00 -0.84 6.63
CA PRO A 160 -3.62 -0.90 7.94
C PRO A 160 -3.75 0.49 8.58
N THR A 161 -4.93 0.76 9.14
CA THR A 161 -5.20 1.97 9.92
C THR A 161 -4.36 1.97 11.20
N PRO A 162 -3.62 3.06 11.50
CA PRO A 162 -2.84 3.21 12.72
C PRO A 162 -3.71 3.08 13.96
N ASP A 163 -3.17 2.55 15.07
CA ASP A 163 -3.91 2.42 16.34
C ASP A 163 -4.52 3.75 16.82
N ALA A 164 -3.78 4.85 16.64
CA ALA A 164 -4.24 6.20 16.99
C ALA A 164 -5.49 6.65 16.20
N SER A 165 -5.68 6.16 14.97
CA SER A 165 -6.81 6.49 14.11
C SER A 165 -7.91 5.42 14.12
N LYS A 166 -7.68 4.23 14.71
CA LYS A 166 -8.65 3.10 14.64
C LYS A 166 -10.06 3.49 15.09
N ALA A 167 -10.19 4.25 16.17
CA ALA A 167 -11.49 4.68 16.69
C ALA A 167 -12.28 5.58 15.72
N GLN A 168 -11.60 6.29 14.82
CA GLN A 168 -12.26 7.16 13.82
C GLN A 168 -12.77 6.36 12.62
N TYR A 169 -12.12 5.23 12.33
CA TYR A 169 -12.43 4.38 11.18
C TYR A 169 -13.04 3.04 11.58
N GLN A 170 -13.55 2.93 12.80
CA GLN A 170 -14.27 1.76 13.30
C GLN A 170 -15.54 2.19 14.02
N VAL A 171 -16.67 1.62 13.61
CA VAL A 171 -17.98 1.88 14.20
C VAL A 171 -18.60 0.54 14.57
N THR A 172 -19.11 0.43 15.79
CA THR A 172 -19.90 -0.75 16.18
C THR A 172 -21.33 -0.57 15.69
N ASP A 173 -21.84 -1.57 14.98
CA ASP A 173 -23.27 -1.64 14.62
C ASP A 173 -24.08 -1.94 15.88
N ASP A 174 -24.84 -0.97 16.37
CA ASP A 174 -25.66 -1.10 17.59
C ASP A 174 -26.68 -2.25 17.52
N ARG A 175 -27.11 -2.65 16.32
CA ARG A 175 -28.08 -3.73 16.13
C ARG A 175 -27.42 -5.10 16.14
N THR A 176 -26.23 -5.23 15.57
CA THR A 176 -25.56 -6.53 15.41
C THR A 176 -24.38 -6.75 16.36
N GLY A 177 -23.93 -5.70 17.05
CA GLY A 177 -22.72 -5.68 17.87
C GLY A 177 -21.43 -5.86 17.04
N LYS A 178 -21.51 -5.85 15.71
CA LYS A 178 -20.36 -6.10 14.84
C LYS A 178 -19.58 -4.82 14.60
N LEU A 179 -18.25 -4.95 14.61
CA LEU A 179 -17.35 -3.87 14.23
C LEU A 179 -17.37 -3.67 12.71
N ILE A 180 -17.70 -2.47 12.27
CA ILE A 180 -17.63 -2.01 10.89
C ILE A 180 -16.37 -1.19 10.73
N GLN A 181 -15.53 -1.55 9.77
CA GLN A 181 -14.38 -0.74 9.37
C GLN A 181 -14.81 0.24 8.27
N LEU A 182 -14.65 1.52 8.53
CA LEU A 182 -14.86 2.57 7.54
C LEU A 182 -13.64 2.64 6.61
N PRO A 183 -13.84 2.98 5.32
CA PRO A 183 -12.73 3.21 4.41
C PRO A 183 -11.78 4.29 4.94
N HIS A 184 -10.50 3.92 5.07
CA HIS A 184 -9.43 4.84 5.40
C HIS A 184 -8.56 5.03 4.16
N ALA A 185 -8.82 6.10 3.42
CA ALA A 185 -8.19 6.33 2.12
C ALA A 185 -6.73 6.77 2.26
N VAL A 186 -5.87 6.17 1.45
CA VAL A 186 -4.46 6.56 1.35
C VAL A 186 -4.34 7.91 0.65
N LYS A 187 -3.61 8.84 1.28
CA LYS A 187 -3.47 10.21 0.77
C LYS A 187 -2.31 10.34 -0.22
N GLU A 188 -1.17 9.77 0.10
CA GLU A 188 0.02 9.82 -0.76
C GLU A 188 0.68 8.44 -0.83
N MET A 189 1.29 8.14 -1.96
CA MET A 189 2.05 6.91 -2.18
C MET A 189 3.32 7.21 -2.95
N ARG A 190 4.38 6.47 -2.65
CA ARG A 190 5.67 6.57 -3.33
C ARG A 190 6.42 5.24 -3.27
N VAL A 191 7.41 5.07 -4.14
CA VAL A 191 8.32 3.92 -4.11
C VAL A 191 9.72 4.37 -4.49
N TRP A 192 10.73 3.69 -3.95
CA TRP A 192 12.12 4.03 -4.25
C TRP A 192 12.49 3.61 -5.67
N ASN A 193 13.14 4.51 -6.40
CA ASN A 193 13.71 4.23 -7.71
C ASN A 193 15.22 4.10 -7.56
N ALA A 194 15.73 2.87 -7.58
CA ALA A 194 17.14 2.58 -7.36
C ALA A 194 18.06 3.17 -8.45
N ALA A 195 17.59 3.31 -9.69
CA ALA A 195 18.36 3.86 -10.79
C ALA A 195 18.59 5.37 -10.61
N LEU A 196 17.57 6.10 -10.16
CA LEU A 196 17.60 7.55 -9.96
C LEU A 196 17.96 7.96 -8.53
N GLN A 197 17.98 7.01 -7.60
CA GLN A 197 18.17 7.23 -6.16
C GLN A 197 17.22 8.30 -5.59
N GLN A 198 15.95 8.20 -5.98
CA GLN A 198 14.89 9.09 -5.50
C GLN A 198 13.56 8.34 -5.42
N TYR A 199 12.56 8.96 -4.80
CA TYR A 199 11.20 8.42 -4.79
C TYR A 199 10.41 8.84 -6.03
N ASP A 200 9.72 7.89 -6.64
CA ASP A 200 8.67 8.18 -7.61
C ASP A 200 7.33 8.25 -6.88
N SER A 201 6.56 9.31 -7.13
CA SER A 201 5.18 9.40 -6.65
C SER A 201 4.27 8.43 -7.39
N ILE A 202 3.29 7.88 -6.68
CA ILE A 202 2.26 6.98 -7.23
C ILE A 202 0.89 7.62 -7.00
N ASP A 203 0.06 7.62 -8.04
CA ASP A 203 -1.32 8.09 -7.93
C ASP A 203 -2.14 7.15 -7.04
N THR A 204 -2.81 7.72 -6.04
CA THR A 204 -3.68 7.01 -5.10
C THR A 204 -5.09 6.81 -5.65
N LYS A 205 -5.45 7.48 -6.75
CA LYS A 205 -6.76 7.37 -7.39
C LYS A 205 -6.94 6.02 -8.06
N LEU A 206 -8.11 5.40 -7.86
CA LEU A 206 -8.47 4.17 -8.55
C LEU A 206 -8.67 4.40 -10.05
N SER A 207 -8.13 3.50 -10.87
CA SER A 207 -8.31 3.56 -12.33
C SER A 207 -9.79 3.43 -12.69
N GLY A 208 -10.27 4.31 -13.56
CA GLY A 208 -11.68 4.35 -13.97
C GLY A 208 -12.63 5.09 -13.01
N ALA A 209 -12.17 5.50 -11.83
CA ALA A 209 -12.95 6.34 -10.92
C ALA A 209 -13.10 7.78 -11.47
N PRO A 210 -14.24 8.45 -11.25
CA PRO A 210 -14.43 9.84 -11.69
C PRO A 210 -13.46 10.79 -10.98
N ALA A 211 -13.17 11.93 -11.61
CA ALA A 211 -12.39 12.98 -10.95
C ALA A 211 -13.15 13.61 -9.78
N GLU A 212 -12.44 14.28 -8.87
CA GLU A 212 -13.05 14.92 -7.68
C GLU A 212 -14.24 15.81 -8.04
N ALA A 213 -14.08 16.64 -9.07
CA ALA A 213 -15.11 17.56 -9.55
C ALA A 213 -16.35 16.85 -10.13
N GLU A 214 -16.21 15.59 -10.54
CA GLU A 214 -17.27 14.80 -11.20
C GLU A 214 -17.95 13.82 -10.25
N LYS A 215 -17.39 13.60 -9.04
CA LYS A 215 -17.87 12.58 -8.09
C LYS A 215 -19.35 12.71 -7.77
N ALA A 216 -19.80 13.93 -7.46
CA ALA A 216 -21.19 14.16 -7.05
C ALA A 216 -22.18 13.87 -8.19
N ALA A 217 -21.85 14.32 -9.41
CA ALA A 217 -22.66 14.06 -10.59
C ALA A 217 -22.68 12.56 -10.93
N TRP A 218 -21.50 11.93 -10.95
CA TRP A 218 -21.37 10.50 -11.23
C TRP A 218 -22.16 9.65 -10.22
N TRP A 219 -22.04 9.96 -8.92
CA TRP A 219 -22.72 9.21 -7.87
C TRP A 219 -24.23 9.38 -7.97
N LYS A 220 -24.71 10.61 -8.20
CA LYS A 220 -26.13 10.88 -8.42
C LYS A 220 -26.66 10.06 -9.61
N ASP A 221 -26.00 10.14 -10.76
CA ASP A 221 -26.40 9.40 -11.98
C ASP A 221 -26.38 7.88 -11.76
N PHE A 222 -25.41 7.38 -10.99
CA PHE A 222 -25.35 5.97 -10.62
C PHE A 222 -26.52 5.59 -9.71
N THR A 223 -26.80 6.36 -8.66
CA THR A 223 -27.92 6.10 -7.75
C THR A 223 -29.27 6.21 -8.45
N ASP A 224 -29.44 7.15 -9.39
CA ASP A 224 -30.68 7.31 -10.16
C ASP A 224 -30.97 6.08 -11.02
N LYS A 225 -29.94 5.45 -11.59
CA LYS A 225 -30.07 4.15 -12.29
C LYS A 225 -30.51 3.05 -11.34
N MET A 226 -29.89 2.95 -10.16
CA MET A 226 -30.30 1.95 -9.15
C MET A 226 -31.74 2.17 -8.68
N LYS A 227 -32.17 3.44 -8.50
CA LYS A 227 -33.55 3.79 -8.17
C LYS A 227 -34.53 3.38 -9.26
N ALA A 228 -34.17 3.57 -10.54
CA ALA A 228 -34.98 3.15 -11.66
C ALA A 228 -35.12 1.61 -11.75
N GLU A 229 -34.07 0.87 -11.39
CA GLU A 229 -34.04 -0.59 -11.45
C GLU A 229 -34.69 -1.28 -10.24
N HIS A 230 -34.50 -0.74 -9.03
CA HIS A 230 -34.92 -1.38 -7.77
C HIS A 230 -36.05 -0.65 -7.03
N GLY A 231 -36.46 0.52 -7.49
CA GLY A 231 -37.44 1.39 -6.84
C GLY A 231 -36.79 2.46 -5.96
N GLU A 232 -37.29 3.69 -6.08
CA GLU A 232 -36.73 4.84 -5.39
C GLU A 232 -36.80 4.72 -3.87
N GLU A 233 -37.98 4.41 -3.32
CA GLU A 233 -38.19 4.27 -1.87
C GLU A 233 -37.27 3.21 -1.24
N TYR A 234 -37.00 2.13 -1.98
CA TYR A 234 -36.11 1.07 -1.50
C TYR A 234 -34.66 1.56 -1.39
N ILE A 235 -34.13 2.16 -2.46
CA ILE A 235 -32.74 2.68 -2.47
C ILE A 235 -32.57 3.81 -1.46
N ASP A 236 -33.52 4.73 -1.37
CA ASP A 236 -33.47 5.82 -0.39
C ASP A 236 -33.57 5.30 1.05
N GLY A 237 -34.37 4.25 1.30
CA GLY A 237 -34.42 3.56 2.58
C GLY A 237 -33.08 2.94 2.98
N LEU A 238 -32.40 2.27 2.03
CA LEU A 238 -31.06 1.71 2.26
C LEU A 238 -30.04 2.82 2.57
N ILE A 239 -30.01 3.90 1.80
CA ILE A 239 -29.08 5.03 2.00
C ILE A 239 -29.35 5.71 3.35
N ALA A 240 -30.61 5.96 3.70
CA ALA A 240 -30.97 6.63 4.95
C ALA A 240 -30.76 5.75 6.20
N GLY A 241 -30.42 4.46 6.03
CA GLY A 241 -30.32 3.51 7.13
C GLY A 241 -31.66 3.21 7.81
N LYS A 242 -32.77 3.55 7.15
CA LYS A 242 -34.12 3.28 7.62
C LYS A 242 -34.55 1.94 7.03
N ASN A 243 -34.25 0.84 7.74
CA ASN A 243 -34.89 -0.50 7.65
C ASN A 243 -34.21 -1.49 8.62
#